data_AF-A0A4R6C1M3-F1
#
_entry.id   AF-A0A4R6C1M3-F1
#
_cell.length_a   1.000
_cell.length_b   1.000
_cell.length_c   1.000
_cell.angle_alpha   90.00
_cell.angle_beta   90.00
_cell.angle_gamma   90.00
#
_symmetry.space_group_name_H-M   'P 1'
#
loop_
_entity.id
_entity.type
_entity.pdbx_description
1 polymer ?
#
loop_
_entity_poly.entity_id
_entity_poly.type
_entity_poly.pdbx_seq_one_letter_code
_entity_poly.pdbx_strand_id
1 'polypeptide(L)'
;MIFTKEYQILSNLSRKQVLQLSYTFNNQRIKLYFSNIDGNKFFVVILETNEYTLVKPYEVYSSNKDYYINMFWGDYYKYAFPLKNRDSESFTNYQQSIKDVINNFNVNHYAEYNISYSYISNTDAKSQIKRYASKSSITSKPKYFWYLKRQKMSKEKFNNACKILGSYNTKLLAKQGLSPIFTSNIEYQKSFVAIENPIKN
;
A
#
# COMPACT_ATOMS: atom_id res chain seq x y z
N MET A 1 -1.51 10.12 3.91
CA MET A 1 -1.43 11.04 2.76
C MET A 1 -2.79 11.12 2.10
N ILE A 2 -3.33 12.32 1.85
CA ILE A 2 -4.55 12.49 1.03
C ILE A 2 -4.26 11.94 -0.37
N PHE A 3 -5.12 11.05 -0.86
CA PHE A 3 -4.96 10.27 -2.08
C PHE A 3 -6.26 10.18 -2.88
N THR A 4 -7.19 11.11 -2.66
CA THR A 4 -8.54 11.10 -3.25
C THR A 4 -8.51 11.08 -4.78
N LYS A 5 -7.77 12.00 -5.40
CA LYS A 5 -7.66 12.12 -6.87
C LYS A 5 -7.03 10.87 -7.48
N GLU A 6 -5.92 10.42 -6.93
CA GLU A 6 -5.22 9.24 -7.42
C GLU A 6 -6.07 7.98 -7.26
N TYR A 7 -6.78 7.85 -6.13
CA TYR A 7 -7.70 6.74 -5.91
C TYR A 7 -8.85 6.74 -6.93
N GLN A 8 -9.37 7.90 -7.32
CA GLN A 8 -10.41 8.01 -8.34
C GLN A 8 -9.89 7.57 -9.71
N ILE A 9 -8.70 8.03 -10.12
CA ILE A 9 -8.04 7.60 -11.36
C ILE A 9 -7.91 6.08 -11.38
N LEU A 10 -7.35 5.52 -10.31
CA LEU A 10 -7.13 4.09 -10.18
C LEU A 10 -8.44 3.29 -10.12
N SER A 11 -9.47 3.82 -9.48
CA SER A 11 -10.77 3.15 -9.34
C SER A 11 -11.59 3.11 -10.63
N ASN A 12 -11.34 4.05 -11.54
CA ASN A 12 -11.96 4.09 -12.88
C ASN A 12 -11.33 3.09 -13.87
N LEU A 13 -10.24 2.41 -13.49
CA LEU A 13 -9.61 1.38 -14.29
C LEU A 13 -10.44 0.09 -14.32
N SER A 14 -10.14 -0.79 -15.28
CA SER A 14 -10.80 -2.08 -15.47
C SER A 14 -10.98 -2.86 -14.16
N ARG A 15 -12.22 -3.23 -13.82
CA ARG A 15 -12.55 -4.08 -12.65
C ARG A 15 -12.17 -5.55 -12.83
N LYS A 16 -11.48 -5.91 -13.92
CA LYS A 16 -11.06 -7.29 -14.22
C LYS A 16 -9.53 -7.48 -14.20
N GLN A 17 -8.77 -6.39 -14.19
CA GLN A 17 -7.31 -6.44 -14.33
C GLN A 17 -6.65 -5.64 -13.20
N VAL A 18 -5.39 -5.99 -12.92
CA VAL A 18 -4.53 -5.28 -12.00
C VAL A 18 -3.66 -4.34 -12.82
N LEU A 19 -3.61 -3.07 -12.45
CA LEU A 19 -2.65 -2.13 -13.00
C LEU A 19 -1.30 -2.37 -12.32
N GLN A 20 -0.27 -2.62 -13.12
CA GLN A 20 1.12 -2.58 -12.70
C GLN A 20 1.77 -1.33 -13.27
N LEU A 21 2.22 -0.43 -12.40
CA LEU A 21 3.10 0.68 -12.76
C LEU A 21 4.53 0.35 -12.37
N SER A 22 5.51 0.78 -13.16
CA SER A 22 6.92 0.66 -12.86
C SER A 22 7.61 1.97 -13.19
N TYR A 23 8.40 2.49 -12.27
CA TYR A 23 9.09 3.77 -12.43
C TYR A 23 10.39 3.79 -11.62
N THR A 24 11.23 4.78 -11.89
CA THR A 24 12.50 4.99 -11.19
C THR A 24 12.40 6.20 -10.26
N PHE A 25 12.86 6.05 -9.02
CA PHE A 25 12.99 7.13 -8.05
C PHE A 25 14.26 6.93 -7.23
N ASN A 26 15.12 7.95 -7.13
CA ASN A 26 16.43 7.87 -6.46
C ASN A 26 17.26 6.63 -6.89
N ASN A 27 17.30 6.37 -8.20
CA ASN A 27 17.96 5.19 -8.81
C ASN A 27 17.42 3.82 -8.33
N GLN A 28 16.29 3.79 -7.63
CA GLN A 28 15.59 2.58 -7.26
C GLN A 28 14.45 2.30 -8.22
N ARG A 29 14.23 1.03 -8.54
CA ARG A 29 13.06 0.62 -9.31
C ARG A 29 11.89 0.38 -8.38
N ILE A 30 10.78 1.04 -8.66
CA ILE A 30 9.56 0.95 -7.87
C ILE A 30 8.47 0.37 -8.74
N LYS A 31 7.77 -0.64 -8.24
CA LYS A 31 6.57 -1.20 -8.86
C LYS A 31 5.36 -0.99 -7.98
N LEU A 32 4.30 -0.44 -8.55
CA LEU A 32 3.01 -0.28 -7.89
C LEU A 32 2.05 -1.27 -8.51
N TYR A 33 1.40 -2.09 -7.68
CA TYR A 33 0.30 -2.94 -8.10
C TYR A 33 -0.99 -2.41 -7.47
N PHE A 34 -1.96 -2.11 -8.30
CA PHE A 34 -3.27 -1.65 -7.87
C PHE A 34 -4.38 -2.54 -8.44
N SER A 35 -5.26 -2.98 -7.56
CA SER A 35 -6.49 -3.70 -7.91
C SER A 35 -7.70 -2.98 -7.31
N ASN A 36 -8.73 -2.77 -8.13
CA ASN A 36 -10.09 -2.41 -7.70
C ASN A 36 -11.12 -3.51 -8.03
N ILE A 37 -10.66 -4.75 -8.17
CA ILE A 37 -11.53 -5.91 -8.39
C ILE A 37 -12.40 -6.12 -7.14
N ASP A 38 -13.69 -6.36 -7.33
CA ASP A 38 -14.62 -6.57 -6.22
C ASP A 38 -14.17 -7.76 -5.35
N GLY A 39 -14.17 -7.55 -4.03
CA GLY A 39 -13.66 -8.52 -3.05
C GLY A 39 -12.13 -8.63 -2.96
N ASN A 40 -11.38 -7.97 -3.85
CA ASN A 40 -9.92 -8.08 -3.92
C ASN A 40 -9.27 -6.74 -4.32
N LYS A 41 -9.50 -5.71 -3.51
CA LYS A 41 -8.85 -4.41 -3.69
C LYS A 41 -7.58 -4.33 -2.87
N PHE A 42 -6.48 -3.91 -3.50
CA PHE A 42 -5.20 -3.76 -2.84
C PHE A 42 -4.34 -2.71 -3.54
N PHE A 43 -3.40 -2.16 -2.76
CA PHE A 43 -2.31 -1.35 -3.26
C PHE A 43 -1.01 -1.90 -2.65
N VAL A 44 -0.12 -2.42 -3.49
CA VAL A 44 1.15 -3.03 -3.06
C VAL A 44 2.28 -2.33 -3.78
N VAL A 45 3.30 -1.97 -3.01
CA VAL A 45 4.56 -1.44 -3.53
C VAL A 45 5.64 -2.49 -3.44
N ILE A 46 6.42 -2.58 -4.51
CA ILE A 46 7.67 -3.34 -4.56
C ILE A 46 8.80 -2.35 -4.80
N LEU A 47 9.74 -2.31 -3.88
CA LEU A 47 11.00 -1.58 -4.03
C LEU A 47 12.09 -2.59 -4.37
N GLU A 48 12.71 -2.41 -5.52
CA GLU A 48 13.86 -3.20 -5.98
C GLU A 48 15.11 -2.31 -5.87
N THR A 49 16.04 -2.73 -5.01
CA THR A 49 17.38 -2.14 -4.87
C THR A 49 18.43 -3.14 -5.35
N ASN A 50 19.70 -2.72 -5.40
CA ASN A 50 20.80 -3.62 -5.71
C ASN A 50 21.04 -4.69 -4.62
N GLU A 51 20.54 -4.46 -3.40
CA GLU A 51 20.82 -5.30 -2.23
C GLU A 51 19.62 -6.15 -1.79
N TYR A 52 18.41 -5.64 -2.01
CA TYR A 52 17.19 -6.26 -1.53
C TYR A 52 15.98 -5.93 -2.39
N THR A 53 14.97 -6.78 -2.26
CA THR A 53 13.61 -6.47 -2.66
C THR A 53 12.75 -6.31 -1.42
N LEU A 54 11.93 -5.27 -1.39
CA LEU A 54 10.94 -5.02 -0.36
C LEU A 54 9.54 -5.08 -0.97
N VAL A 55 8.63 -5.84 -0.36
CA VAL A 55 7.20 -5.82 -0.68
C VAL A 55 6.43 -5.17 0.48
N LYS A 56 5.85 -4.00 0.23
CA LYS A 56 5.05 -3.24 1.21
C LYS A 56 3.59 -3.15 0.75
N PRO A 57 2.68 -3.85 1.43
CA PRO A 57 1.25 -3.59 1.28
C PRO A 57 0.89 -2.28 1.96
N TYR A 58 0.02 -1.51 1.30
CA TYR A 58 -0.55 -0.29 1.85
C TYR A 58 -2.06 -0.41 1.95
N GLU A 59 -2.58 0.08 3.07
CA GLU A 59 -3.99 0.21 3.30
C GLU A 59 -4.49 1.55 2.78
N VAL A 60 -5.45 1.49 1.85
CA VAL A 60 -6.30 2.63 1.51
C VAL A 60 -7.41 2.71 2.56
N TYR A 61 -7.77 3.89 3.02
CA TYR A 61 -8.95 4.09 3.88
C TYR A 61 -9.70 5.35 3.47
N SER A 62 -10.96 5.46 3.88
CA SER A 62 -11.83 6.59 3.54
C SER A 62 -12.27 7.32 4.80
N SER A 63 -12.09 8.64 4.85
CA SER A 63 -12.69 9.49 5.89
C SER A 63 -13.28 10.74 5.26
N ASN A 64 -14.48 11.15 5.70
CA ASN A 64 -15.12 12.40 5.29
C ASN A 64 -15.16 12.64 3.78
N LYS A 65 -15.41 11.57 3.00
CA LYS A 65 -15.42 11.53 1.52
C LYS A 65 -14.04 11.59 0.84
N ASP A 66 -12.97 11.75 1.61
CA ASP A 66 -11.60 11.65 1.13
C ASP A 66 -11.04 10.23 1.26
N TYR A 67 -10.15 9.88 0.33
CA TYR A 67 -9.36 8.66 0.41
C TYR A 67 -7.94 8.97 0.83
N TYR A 68 -7.37 8.08 1.62
CA TYR A 68 -6.04 8.21 2.16
C TYR A 68 -5.29 6.91 1.98
N ILE A 69 -3.99 7.03 1.74
CA ILE A 69 -3.06 5.91 1.90
C ILE A 69 -2.21 6.15 3.15
N ASN A 70 -2.10 5.11 3.96
CA ASN A 70 -1.21 5.10 5.10
C ASN A 70 0.22 4.79 4.69
N MET A 71 1.01 5.82 4.44
CA MET A 71 2.43 5.71 4.05
C MET A 71 3.36 5.40 5.24
N PHE A 72 2.83 4.80 6.32
CA PHE A 72 3.63 4.40 7.47
C PHE A 72 4.46 3.16 7.15
N TRP A 73 5.77 3.27 7.37
CA TRP A 73 6.72 2.20 7.06
C TRP A 73 6.88 1.17 8.18
N GLY A 74 6.66 1.53 9.44
CA GLY A 74 6.78 0.58 10.56
C GLY A 74 8.10 -0.19 10.54
N ASP A 75 8.02 -1.52 10.64
CA ASP A 75 9.19 -2.42 10.60
C ASP A 75 10.00 -2.34 9.29
N TYR A 76 9.43 -1.73 8.24
CA TYR A 76 10.11 -1.53 6.96
C TYR A 76 10.94 -0.24 6.89
N TYR A 77 10.86 0.64 7.90
CA TYR A 77 11.48 1.98 7.84
C TYR A 77 12.97 1.94 7.48
N LYS A 78 13.74 1.03 8.09
CA LYS A 78 15.17 0.88 7.81
C LYS A 78 15.50 0.44 6.38
N TYR A 79 14.57 -0.21 5.70
CA TYR A 79 14.70 -0.65 4.30
C TYR A 79 14.07 0.33 3.31
N ALA A 80 13.34 1.34 3.79
CA ALA A 80 12.81 2.39 2.95
C ALA A 80 13.80 3.55 2.79
N PHE A 81 14.94 3.54 3.47
CA PHE A 81 15.91 4.65 3.51
C PHE A 81 16.26 5.25 2.14
N PRO A 82 16.45 4.48 1.04
CA PRO A 82 16.70 5.04 -0.29
C PRO A 82 15.58 5.96 -0.83
N LEU A 83 14.37 5.86 -0.26
CA LEU A 83 13.20 6.66 -0.63
C LEU A 83 13.07 7.95 0.17
N LYS A 84 13.93 8.19 1.17
CA LYS A 84 13.91 9.41 1.97
C LYS A 84 14.37 10.61 1.13
N ASN A 85 13.90 11.79 1.52
CA ASN A 85 14.42 13.04 1.02
C ASN A 85 15.90 13.18 1.41
N ARG A 86 16.74 13.74 0.53
CA ARG A 86 18.18 13.90 0.82
C ARG A 86 18.43 14.74 2.08
N ASP A 87 17.60 15.77 2.28
CA ASP A 87 17.82 16.79 3.31
C ASP A 87 16.88 16.62 4.53
N SER A 88 16.07 15.56 4.60
CA SER A 88 15.19 15.35 5.75
C SER A 88 14.88 13.88 6.01
N GLU A 89 14.41 13.59 7.22
CA GLU A 89 13.93 12.24 7.56
C GLU A 89 12.59 11.86 6.89
N SER A 90 12.02 12.76 6.09
CA SER A 90 10.71 12.59 5.49
C SER A 90 10.74 11.79 4.18
N PHE A 91 9.60 11.21 3.83
CA PHE A 91 9.36 10.52 2.56
C PHE A 91 8.54 11.37 1.59
N THR A 92 8.48 12.68 1.79
CA THR A 92 7.52 13.56 1.10
C THR A 92 7.72 13.54 -0.41
N ASN A 93 8.96 13.52 -0.91
CA ASN A 93 9.21 13.48 -2.36
C ASN A 93 8.81 12.12 -2.94
N TYR A 94 9.09 11.03 -2.23
CA TYR A 94 8.62 9.71 -2.65
C TYR A 94 7.09 9.63 -2.68
N GLN A 95 6.43 10.14 -1.64
CA GLN A 95 4.97 10.22 -1.58
C GLN A 95 4.39 11.02 -2.75
N GLN A 96 5.02 12.15 -3.10
CA GLN A 96 4.65 12.94 -4.25
C GLN A 96 4.88 12.18 -5.57
N SER A 97 6.01 11.48 -5.71
CA SER A 97 6.31 10.68 -6.91
C SER A 97 5.23 9.63 -7.20
N ILE A 98 4.66 8.99 -6.17
CA ILE A 98 3.55 8.04 -6.36
C ILE A 98 2.35 8.75 -6.98
N LYS A 99 2.02 9.96 -6.51
CA LYS A 99 0.91 10.73 -7.06
C LYS A 99 1.19 11.15 -8.49
N ASP A 100 2.37 11.67 -8.76
CA ASP A 100 2.75 12.13 -10.10
C ASP A 100 2.71 10.98 -11.10
N VAL A 101 3.24 9.81 -10.71
CA VAL A 101 3.22 8.60 -11.54
C VAL A 101 1.79 8.16 -11.83
N ILE A 102 0.90 8.14 -10.83
CA ILE A 102 -0.50 7.76 -11.05
C ILE A 102 -1.27 8.81 -11.87
N ASN A 103 -0.95 10.09 -11.70
CA ASN A 103 -1.60 11.16 -12.45
C ASN A 103 -1.16 11.18 -13.93
N ASN A 104 0.01 10.61 -14.26
CA ASN A 104 0.62 10.75 -15.58
C ASN A 104 0.98 9.43 -16.28
N PHE A 105 0.63 8.25 -15.73
CA PHE A 105 1.11 6.97 -16.30
C PHE A 105 0.66 6.70 -17.74
N ASN A 106 -0.43 7.32 -18.19
CA ASN A 106 -0.96 7.20 -19.55
C ASN A 106 -0.51 8.35 -20.46
N VAL A 107 0.36 9.24 -19.99
CA VAL A 107 0.96 10.31 -20.78
C VAL A 107 2.29 9.80 -21.32
N ASN A 108 2.39 9.69 -22.64
CA ASN A 108 3.51 9.04 -23.34
C ASN A 108 4.91 9.64 -23.05
N HIS A 109 5.04 10.75 -22.31
CA HIS A 109 6.28 11.50 -22.15
C HIS A 109 6.48 12.14 -20.74
N TYR A 110 6.08 11.48 -19.65
CA TYR A 110 6.48 11.96 -18.31
C TYR A 110 7.93 11.52 -18.00
N ALA A 111 8.89 12.27 -18.57
CA ALA A 111 10.31 11.92 -18.62
C ALA A 111 10.99 11.82 -17.24
N GLU A 112 10.44 12.47 -16.21
CA GLU A 112 11.05 12.54 -14.87
C GLU A 112 11.23 11.17 -14.21
N TYR A 113 10.26 10.25 -14.40
CA TYR A 113 10.20 8.98 -13.65
C TYR A 113 10.39 7.72 -14.50
N ASN A 114 10.59 7.82 -15.82
CA ASN A 114 10.70 6.66 -16.72
C ASN A 114 9.55 5.64 -16.50
N ILE A 115 8.32 6.13 -16.56
CA ILE A 115 7.14 5.35 -16.22
C ILE A 115 6.86 4.30 -17.31
N SER A 116 6.60 3.08 -16.88
CA SER A 116 6.02 2.02 -17.71
C SER A 116 4.80 1.45 -17.00
N TYR A 117 3.80 1.02 -17.76
CA TYR A 117 2.58 0.42 -17.21
C TYR A 117 2.12 -0.79 -18.00
N SER A 118 1.39 -1.67 -17.32
CA SER A 118 0.72 -2.82 -17.96
C SER A 118 -0.52 -3.20 -17.17
N TYR A 119 -1.49 -3.80 -17.85
CA TYR A 119 -2.64 -4.45 -17.21
C TYR A 119 -2.41 -5.95 -17.22
N ILE A 120 -2.40 -6.56 -16.04
CA ILE A 120 -2.15 -8.00 -15.88
C ILE A 120 -3.33 -8.66 -15.18
N SER A 121 -3.44 -9.99 -15.32
CA SER A 121 -4.47 -10.73 -14.60
C SER A 121 -4.21 -10.68 -13.09
N ASN A 122 -5.27 -10.83 -12.30
CA ASN A 122 -5.15 -10.89 -10.85
C ASN A 122 -4.25 -12.06 -10.38
N THR A 123 -4.38 -13.22 -11.03
CA THR A 123 -3.57 -14.40 -10.73
C THR A 123 -2.08 -14.13 -11.00
N ASP A 124 -1.76 -13.49 -12.12
CA ASP A 124 -0.38 -13.13 -12.46
C ASP A 124 0.18 -12.10 -11.49
N ALA A 125 -0.59 -11.07 -11.14
CA ALA A 125 -0.20 -10.06 -10.18
C ALA A 125 0.17 -10.68 -8.82
N LYS A 126 -0.71 -11.53 -8.27
CA LYS A 126 -0.46 -12.19 -6.98
C LYS A 126 0.73 -13.15 -7.05
N SER A 127 0.87 -13.89 -8.14
CA SER A 127 2.02 -14.77 -8.39
C SER A 127 3.34 -13.98 -8.40
N GLN A 128 3.38 -12.83 -9.11
CA GLN A 128 4.54 -11.96 -9.13
C GLN A 128 4.84 -11.37 -7.75
N ILE A 129 3.85 -10.80 -7.06
CA ILE A 129 4.01 -10.25 -5.70
C ILE A 129 4.54 -11.33 -4.75
N LYS A 130 4.02 -12.56 -4.82
CA LYS A 130 4.50 -13.70 -4.03
C LYS A 130 5.96 -14.04 -4.34
N ARG A 131 6.35 -14.06 -5.62
CA ARG A 131 7.75 -14.28 -6.04
C ARG A 131 8.68 -13.19 -5.51
N TYR A 132 8.26 -11.93 -5.52
CA TYR A 132 9.02 -10.84 -4.91
C TYR A 132 9.14 -11.00 -3.41
N ALA A 133 8.06 -11.35 -2.73
CA ALA A 133 8.06 -11.59 -1.29
C ALA A 133 8.96 -12.77 -0.89
N SER A 134 9.10 -13.81 -1.73
CA SER A 134 10.00 -14.94 -1.47
C SER A 134 11.48 -14.63 -1.74
N LYS A 135 11.77 -13.68 -2.63
CA LYS A 135 13.13 -13.24 -2.96
C LYS A 135 13.65 -12.13 -2.04
N SER A 136 12.75 -11.51 -1.29
CA SER A 136 13.07 -10.50 -0.29
C SER A 136 14.06 -11.03 0.74
N SER A 137 15.26 -10.46 0.78
CA SER A 137 16.27 -10.70 1.83
C SER A 137 15.88 -10.06 3.18
N ILE A 138 14.75 -9.35 3.22
CA ILE A 138 14.22 -8.70 4.41
C ILE A 138 13.50 -9.71 5.31
N THR A 139 13.86 -9.74 6.60
CA THR A 139 13.27 -10.62 7.61
C THR A 139 11.78 -10.33 7.87
N SER A 140 11.36 -9.08 7.70
CA SER A 140 9.96 -8.65 7.82
C SER A 140 9.14 -9.13 6.63
N LYS A 141 8.37 -10.22 6.81
CA LYS A 141 7.41 -10.69 5.80
C LYS A 141 6.27 -9.67 5.59
N PRO A 142 5.80 -9.47 4.34
CA PRO A 142 4.63 -8.65 4.03
C PRO A 142 3.44 -9.00 4.93
N LYS A 143 2.73 -7.97 5.40
CA LYS A 143 1.53 -8.11 6.23
C LYS A 143 0.36 -7.56 5.45
N TYR A 144 -0.40 -8.47 4.87
CA TYR A 144 -1.61 -8.22 4.11
C TYR A 144 -2.79 -8.13 5.06
N PHE A 145 -3.67 -7.15 4.85
CA PHE A 145 -4.91 -7.06 5.61
C PHE A 145 -5.86 -8.18 5.17
N TRP A 146 -6.41 -8.93 6.13
CA TRP A 146 -7.31 -10.04 5.83
C TRP A 146 -8.75 -9.73 6.23
N TYR A 147 -9.00 -9.37 7.49
CA TYR A 147 -10.34 -8.99 7.96
C TYR A 147 -10.31 -8.23 9.29
N LEU A 148 -11.44 -7.64 9.67
CA LEU A 148 -11.68 -7.08 11.00
C LEU A 148 -12.45 -8.06 11.86
N LYS A 149 -12.00 -8.29 13.09
CA LYS A 149 -12.72 -9.06 14.10
C LYS A 149 -13.36 -8.10 15.11
N ARG A 150 -14.64 -8.27 15.43
CA ARG A 150 -15.31 -7.56 16.53
C ARG A 150 -14.82 -8.11 17.87
N GLN A 151 -13.69 -7.58 18.33
CA GLN A 151 -13.04 -7.95 19.58
C GLN A 151 -12.13 -6.81 20.02
N LYS A 152 -12.19 -6.44 21.30
CA LYS A 152 -11.27 -5.47 21.91
C LYS A 152 -9.82 -5.98 21.76
N MET A 153 -8.93 -5.11 21.29
CA MET A 153 -7.51 -5.45 21.18
C MET A 153 -6.89 -5.61 22.58
N SER A 154 -6.11 -6.67 22.80
CA SER A 154 -5.17 -6.72 23.92
C SER A 154 -4.06 -5.68 23.71
N LYS A 155 -3.32 -5.33 24.78
CA LYS A 155 -2.16 -4.42 24.70
C LYS A 155 -1.14 -4.89 23.66
N GLU A 156 -0.87 -6.20 23.62
CA GLU A 156 0.02 -6.81 22.64
C GLU A 156 -0.51 -6.67 21.21
N LYS A 157 -1.78 -7.00 20.97
CA LYS A 157 -2.40 -6.84 19.64
C LYS A 157 -2.42 -5.38 19.18
N PHE A 158 -2.68 -4.45 20.10
CA PHE A 158 -2.63 -3.02 19.83
C PHE A 158 -1.22 -2.58 19.41
N ASN A 159 -0.19 -3.00 20.15
CA ASN A 159 1.19 -2.67 19.81
C ASN A 159 1.61 -3.26 18.44
N ASN A 160 1.21 -4.51 18.15
CA ASN A 160 1.48 -5.14 16.86
C ASN A 160 0.74 -4.45 15.71
N ALA A 161 -0.52 -4.06 15.90
CA ALA A 161 -1.27 -3.29 14.91
C ALA A 161 -0.66 -1.90 14.67
N CYS A 162 -0.18 -1.22 15.72
CA CYS A 162 0.52 0.07 15.59
C CYS A 162 1.78 -0.04 14.72
N LYS A 163 2.52 -1.14 14.77
CA LYS A 163 3.69 -1.37 13.91
C LYS A 163 3.36 -1.53 12.43
N ILE A 164 2.11 -1.89 12.11
CA ILE A 164 1.67 -2.14 10.72
C ILE A 164 0.88 -0.94 10.18
N LEU A 165 -0.13 -0.49 10.93
CA LEU A 165 -1.09 0.55 10.53
C LEU A 165 -0.75 1.94 11.09
N GLY A 166 0.24 2.07 11.95
CA GLY A 166 0.49 3.31 12.69
C GLY A 166 -0.51 3.54 13.83
N SER A 167 -0.17 4.48 14.71
CA SER A 167 -0.92 4.77 15.94
C SER A 167 -2.34 5.26 15.67
N TYR A 168 -2.50 6.13 14.67
CA TYR A 168 -3.79 6.76 14.36
C TYR A 168 -4.88 5.73 14.00
N ASN A 169 -4.64 4.94 12.96
CA ASN A 169 -5.58 3.91 12.49
C ASN A 169 -5.84 2.84 13.55
N THR A 170 -4.81 2.47 14.31
CA THR A 170 -4.97 1.47 15.37
C THR A 170 -5.86 1.99 16.51
N LYS A 171 -5.71 3.26 16.90
CA LYS A 171 -6.60 3.90 17.88
C LYS A 171 -8.03 3.98 17.39
N LEU A 172 -8.25 4.28 16.10
CA LEU A 172 -9.59 4.33 15.50
C LEU A 172 -10.28 2.96 15.59
N LEU A 173 -9.60 1.88 15.16
CA LEU A 173 -10.15 0.52 15.26
C LEU A 173 -10.41 0.12 16.72
N ALA A 174 -9.51 0.45 17.64
CA ALA A 174 -9.66 0.12 19.05
C ALA A 174 -10.86 0.82 19.69
N LYS A 175 -11.13 2.09 19.35
CA LYS A 175 -12.32 2.83 19.80
C LYS A 175 -13.61 2.18 19.32
N GLN A 176 -13.59 1.56 18.14
CA GLN A 176 -14.74 0.83 17.57
C GLN A 176 -14.86 -0.62 18.06
N GLY A 177 -13.98 -1.08 18.97
CA GLY A 177 -13.98 -2.46 19.44
C GLY A 177 -13.57 -3.47 18.36
N LEU A 178 -12.80 -3.03 17.36
CA LEU A 178 -12.35 -3.83 16.23
C LEU A 178 -10.88 -4.19 16.37
N SER A 179 -10.52 -5.41 15.95
CA SER A 179 -9.14 -5.89 15.85
C SER A 179 -8.83 -6.24 14.40
N PRO A 180 -7.81 -5.65 13.76
CA PRO A 180 -7.37 -6.05 12.44
C PRO A 180 -6.64 -7.39 12.52
N ILE A 181 -6.88 -8.24 11.52
CA ILE A 181 -6.19 -9.50 11.32
C ILE A 181 -5.38 -9.40 10.04
N PHE A 182 -4.10 -9.77 10.15
CA PHE A 182 -3.15 -9.75 9.05
C PHE A 182 -2.68 -11.16 8.70
N THR A 183 -2.24 -11.30 7.46
CA THR A 183 -1.72 -12.56 6.91
C THR A 183 -0.47 -12.26 6.10
N SER A 184 0.43 -13.24 5.97
CA SER A 184 1.57 -13.13 5.06
C SER A 184 1.28 -13.66 3.65
N ASN A 185 0.06 -14.14 3.40
CA ASN A 185 -0.34 -14.67 2.11
C ASN A 185 -1.21 -13.66 1.36
N ILE A 186 -0.70 -13.14 0.24
CA ILE A 186 -1.41 -12.19 -0.64
C ILE A 186 -2.75 -12.74 -1.14
N GLU A 187 -2.92 -14.07 -1.20
CA GLU A 187 -4.19 -14.66 -1.62
C GLU A 187 -5.37 -14.26 -0.75
N TYR A 188 -5.12 -14.01 0.53
CA TYR A 188 -6.11 -13.63 1.52
C TYR A 188 -6.25 -12.12 1.70
N GLN A 189 -5.49 -11.30 0.95
CA GLN A 189 -5.62 -9.85 1.01
C GLN A 189 -7.05 -9.44 0.68
N LYS A 190 -7.63 -8.60 1.53
CA LYS A 190 -8.92 -7.94 1.29
C LYS A 190 -8.75 -6.42 1.29
N SER A 191 -9.79 -5.72 0.87
CA SER A 191 -9.85 -4.27 0.99
C SER A 191 -9.86 -3.88 2.47
N PHE A 192 -8.92 -3.04 2.88
CA PHE A 192 -9.05 -2.32 4.15
C PHE A 192 -9.91 -1.08 3.90
N VAL A 193 -10.92 -0.84 4.73
CA VAL A 193 -11.66 0.43 4.76
C VAL A 193 -11.95 0.71 6.23
N ALA A 194 -11.18 1.61 6.84
CA ALA A 194 -11.56 2.18 8.13
C ALA A 194 -12.48 3.38 7.86
N ILE A 195 -13.65 3.40 8.50
CA ILE A 195 -14.62 4.49 8.38
C ILE A 195 -14.60 5.25 9.72
N GLU A 196 -14.24 6.54 9.69
CA GLU A 196 -14.19 7.36 10.92
C GLU A 196 -15.57 7.58 11.55
N ASN A 197 -16.60 7.68 10.71
CA ASN A 197 -18.00 7.79 11.11
C ASN A 197 -18.77 6.59 10.56
N PRO A 198 -19.06 5.54 11.35
CA PRO A 198 -20.01 4.53 10.89
C PRO A 198 -21.30 5.28 10.51
N ILE A 199 -21.84 5.00 9.32
CA ILE A 199 -23.16 5.48 8.93
C ILE A 199 -24.08 5.11 10.11
N LYS A 200 -24.60 6.14 10.80
CA LYS A 200 -25.69 5.92 11.76
C LYS A 200 -26.86 5.47 10.91
N ASN A 201 -27.21 4.19 11.02
CA ASN A 201 -28.47 3.69 10.49
C ASN A 201 -29.63 4.43 11.15
#